data_AF-A0A8H7GEJ9-F1
#
_entry.id   AF-A0A8H7GEJ9-F1
#
_cell.length_a   1.000
_cell.length_b   1.000
_cell.length_c   1.000
_cell.angle_alpha   90.00
_cell.angle_beta   90.00
_cell.angle_gamma   90.00
#
_symmetry.space_group_name_H-M   'P 1'
#
loop_
_entity.id
_entity.type
_entity.pdbx_description
1 polymer ?
#
loop_
_entity_poly.entity_id
_entity_poly.type
_entity_poly.pdbx_seq_one_letter_code
_entity_poly.pdbx_strand_id
1 'polypeptide(L)'
;MDGVAFVTQCPIAANSSFLYNFTPTGQSGTYWYHSHLSTQYCDGLRGPLVIYDPEDPHRHLYDIDDESTVITLADWYHTPAPQIIGIAQPDATLINGAGRYPGGPATTLSSVTVESGKRYRFRLINMACDPNYTFSIDGHSLTVIEADGIATQPLVVNEIQIFSGQRYSFVLEANQPVGNYWIRANPNRVTTGFDGGINSAVLRYGGSDCTADPTTSQQTRSKPLVEANLVPLVNPGAPGTPGVGAADISVNLLLTYDSVNFFINNVPFLPPSIPVLLQILSGAQLATDLLPDGSVYVLPPGKVIELSIPAGVTGGPHPFHLHGHAFDVVRSAGQTTYNYANPPRRDVVSIGDPGDNVTIRWQLDNAGPWLLHCHIDWHLHAGLAIVFAEDPAGVASHSPNTSTAWNELCPAYDALTPEQIGGILPQSFN
;
A
#
# COMPACT_ATOMS: atom_id res chain seq x y z
N MET A 1 7.40 -2.83 15.74
CA MET A 1 7.91 -3.97 14.95
C MET A 1 7.25 -3.89 13.60
N ASP A 2 8.02 -3.88 12.52
CA ASP A 2 7.56 -3.47 11.18
C ASP A 2 7.44 -4.64 10.19
N GLY A 3 8.35 -5.61 10.21
CA GLY A 3 8.19 -6.91 9.54
C GLY A 3 8.95 -7.08 8.22
N VAL A 4 9.59 -6.03 7.71
CA VAL A 4 10.40 -6.06 6.48
C VAL A 4 11.62 -6.97 6.65
N ALA A 5 11.68 -8.04 5.86
CA ALA A 5 12.79 -8.98 5.86
C ALA A 5 14.11 -8.28 5.51
N PHE A 6 15.15 -8.53 6.31
CA PHE A 6 16.49 -7.97 6.16
C PHE A 6 16.59 -6.43 6.28
N VAL A 7 15.52 -5.77 6.73
CA VAL A 7 15.58 -4.37 7.19
C VAL A 7 15.29 -4.33 8.69
N THR A 8 14.11 -4.78 9.11
CA THR A 8 13.70 -4.69 10.52
C THR A 8 13.77 -6.03 11.26
N GLN A 9 13.93 -7.15 10.56
CA GLN A 9 14.14 -8.48 11.15
C GLN A 9 14.66 -9.51 10.13
N CYS A 10 15.20 -10.63 10.61
CA CYS A 10 15.31 -11.83 9.78
C CYS A 10 13.94 -12.53 9.64
N PRO A 11 13.71 -13.30 8.57
CA PRO A 11 12.44 -14.02 8.39
C PRO A 11 12.19 -15.05 9.50
N ILE A 12 10.91 -15.31 9.77
CA ILE A 12 10.51 -16.35 10.72
C ILE A 12 10.73 -17.72 10.05
N ALA A 13 11.57 -18.55 10.64
CA ALA A 13 11.84 -19.90 10.15
C ALA A 13 10.57 -20.78 10.16
N ALA A 14 10.49 -21.71 9.20
CA ALA A 14 9.40 -22.68 9.16
C ALA A 14 9.30 -23.48 10.47
N ASN A 15 8.08 -23.83 10.88
CA ASN A 15 7.78 -24.49 12.16
C ASN A 15 8.19 -23.71 13.42
N SER A 16 8.45 -22.41 13.31
CA SER A 16 8.71 -21.51 14.44
C SER A 16 7.59 -20.48 14.57
N SER A 17 7.64 -19.66 15.63
CA SER A 17 6.67 -18.60 15.85
C SER A 17 7.37 -17.36 16.41
N PHE A 18 6.87 -16.20 16.02
CA PHE A 18 7.35 -14.92 16.52
C PHE A 18 6.15 -14.05 16.89
N LEU A 19 6.20 -13.42 18.06
CA LEU A 19 5.15 -12.55 18.54
C LEU A 19 5.44 -11.11 18.11
N TYR A 20 4.67 -10.61 17.15
CA TYR A 20 4.59 -9.18 16.87
C TYR A 20 3.77 -8.50 17.97
N ASN A 21 4.42 -7.64 18.75
CA ASN A 21 3.77 -6.89 19.83
C ASN A 21 3.99 -5.39 19.61
N PHE A 22 2.93 -4.68 19.29
CA PHE A 22 2.94 -3.23 19.10
C PHE A 22 1.59 -2.64 19.50
N THR A 23 1.54 -1.32 19.66
CA THR A 23 0.32 -0.57 19.94
C THR A 23 0.17 0.52 18.89
N PRO A 24 -0.98 0.63 18.19
CA PRO A 24 -1.22 1.68 17.20
C PRO A 24 -1.49 3.03 17.90
N THR A 25 -0.50 3.54 18.60
CA THR A 25 -0.65 4.73 19.45
C THR A 25 -0.95 5.95 18.58
N GLY A 26 -2.12 6.56 18.77
CA GLY A 26 -2.53 7.73 18.01
C GLY A 26 -2.93 7.44 16.55
N GLN A 27 -3.10 6.16 16.19
CA GLN A 27 -3.50 5.75 14.85
C GLN A 27 -4.83 4.98 14.90
N SER A 28 -5.75 5.38 14.02
CA SER A 28 -6.99 4.68 13.70
C SER A 28 -7.17 4.70 12.19
N GLY A 29 -8.13 3.94 11.65
CA GLY A 29 -8.40 3.88 10.22
C GLY A 29 -8.20 2.48 9.61
N THR A 30 -7.96 2.47 8.30
CA THR A 30 -7.95 1.28 7.46
C THR A 30 -6.53 0.94 7.03
N TYR A 31 -6.10 -0.25 7.44
CA TYR A 31 -4.78 -0.81 7.18
C TYR A 31 -4.94 -2.22 6.61
N TRP A 32 -3.83 -2.89 6.44
CA TRP A 32 -3.75 -4.27 6.00
C TRP A 32 -2.42 -4.85 6.47
N TYR A 33 -2.32 -6.16 6.50
CA TYR A 33 -1.08 -6.87 6.73
C TYR A 33 -0.74 -7.69 5.49
N HIS A 34 0.55 -7.89 5.24
CA HIS A 34 1.03 -8.78 4.19
C HIS A 34 2.41 -9.33 4.56
N SER A 35 2.80 -10.45 3.94
CA SER A 35 4.19 -10.89 4.01
C SER A 35 5.09 -9.83 3.39
N HIS A 36 6.23 -9.57 4.02
CA HIS A 36 7.27 -8.68 3.50
C HIS A 36 8.59 -9.45 3.31
N LEU A 37 8.46 -10.66 2.75
CA LEU A 37 9.54 -11.55 2.35
C LEU A 37 9.39 -11.92 0.88
N SER A 38 10.29 -11.38 0.04
CA SER A 38 10.25 -11.62 -1.40
C SER A 38 8.84 -11.36 -1.96
N THR A 39 8.35 -12.18 -2.88
CA THR A 39 7.02 -12.06 -3.50
C THR A 39 5.92 -12.87 -2.80
N GLN A 40 6.13 -13.25 -1.53
CA GLN A 40 5.27 -14.22 -0.85
C GLN A 40 3.83 -13.73 -0.66
N TYR A 41 3.58 -12.42 -0.56
CA TYR A 41 2.20 -11.95 -0.36
C TYR A 41 1.34 -12.09 -1.62
N CYS A 42 1.95 -12.18 -2.80
CA CYS A 42 1.27 -12.48 -4.06
C CYS A 42 0.61 -13.86 -4.04
N ASP A 43 1.20 -14.80 -3.32
CA ASP A 43 0.67 -16.15 -3.11
C ASP A 43 -0.46 -16.21 -2.05
N GLY A 44 -0.85 -15.06 -1.49
CA GLY A 44 -2.06 -14.92 -0.67
C GLY A 44 -1.85 -14.62 0.80
N LEU A 45 -0.62 -14.46 1.30
CA LEU A 45 -0.36 -14.05 2.68
C LEU A 45 -0.56 -12.53 2.84
N ARG A 46 -1.83 -12.12 2.85
CA ARG A 46 -2.30 -10.74 2.98
C ARG A 46 -3.72 -10.69 3.51
N GLY A 47 -4.08 -9.62 4.23
CA GLY A 47 -5.45 -9.44 4.72
C GLY A 47 -5.73 -8.06 5.30
N PRO A 48 -7.00 -7.69 5.46
CA PRO A 48 -7.39 -6.39 5.98
C PRO A 48 -7.07 -6.28 7.49
N LEU A 49 -6.74 -5.06 7.93
CA LEU A 49 -6.54 -4.72 9.34
C LEU A 49 -7.23 -3.39 9.63
N VAL A 50 -8.27 -3.39 10.45
CA VAL A 50 -9.02 -2.16 10.78
C VAL A 50 -8.78 -1.80 12.24
N ILE A 51 -8.39 -0.56 12.49
CA ILE A 51 -8.25 -0.01 13.84
C ILE A 51 -9.36 1.03 14.02
N TYR A 52 -10.39 0.67 14.77
CA TYR A 52 -11.53 1.55 15.01
C TYR A 52 -11.18 2.67 15.99
N ASP A 53 -11.75 3.85 15.76
CA ASP A 53 -11.69 4.97 16.69
C ASP A 53 -13.02 5.07 17.46
N PRO A 54 -13.03 4.94 18.80
CA PRO A 54 -14.25 5.15 19.58
C PRO A 54 -14.80 6.59 19.47
N GLU A 55 -13.94 7.56 19.17
CA GLU A 55 -14.27 8.98 19.03
C GLU A 55 -14.11 9.45 17.57
N ASP A 56 -14.41 8.55 16.62
CA ASP A 56 -14.23 8.82 15.19
C ASP A 56 -14.91 10.14 14.77
N PRO A 57 -14.16 11.11 14.20
CA PRO A 57 -14.71 12.42 13.86
C PRO A 57 -15.78 12.37 12.76
N HIS A 58 -15.81 11.29 11.98
CA HIS A 58 -16.78 11.05 10.92
C HIS A 58 -17.93 10.14 11.36
N ARG A 59 -18.02 9.70 12.64
CA ARG A 59 -19.05 8.76 13.11
C ARG A 59 -20.48 9.15 12.73
N HIS A 60 -20.77 10.44 12.69
CA HIS A 60 -22.09 11.00 12.35
C HIS A 60 -22.46 10.85 10.85
N LEU A 61 -21.50 10.55 9.97
CA LEU A 61 -21.70 10.43 8.52
C LEU A 61 -22.25 9.07 8.10
N TYR A 62 -22.17 8.04 8.95
CA TYR A 62 -22.56 6.68 8.62
C TYR A 62 -23.29 5.98 9.78
N ASP A 63 -24.04 4.94 9.46
CA ASP A 63 -24.80 4.15 10.42
C ASP A 63 -24.06 2.85 10.76
N ILE A 64 -23.50 2.18 9.75
CA ILE A 64 -22.84 0.87 9.83
C ILE A 64 -21.36 0.97 9.44
N ASP A 65 -20.50 0.37 10.27
CA ASP A 65 -19.06 0.20 10.07
C ASP A 65 -18.63 -1.04 10.87
N ASP A 66 -18.46 -2.16 10.18
CA ASP A 66 -18.10 -3.46 10.76
C ASP A 66 -17.41 -4.34 9.69
N GLU A 67 -17.17 -5.61 9.99
CA GLU A 67 -16.51 -6.54 9.06
C GLU A 67 -17.20 -6.63 7.69
N SER A 68 -18.53 -6.46 7.64
CA SER A 68 -19.29 -6.54 6.39
C SER A 68 -19.07 -5.34 5.45
N THR A 69 -18.49 -4.25 5.96
CA THR A 69 -18.18 -3.05 5.18
C THR A 69 -16.74 -3.00 4.69
N VAL A 70 -15.94 -4.04 4.91
CA VAL A 70 -14.60 -4.15 4.33
C VAL A 70 -14.69 -4.65 2.89
N ILE A 71 -14.03 -3.94 1.97
CA ILE A 71 -13.90 -4.32 0.56
C ILE A 71 -12.41 -4.43 0.23
N THR A 72 -11.95 -5.65 -0.01
CA THR A 72 -10.58 -5.92 -0.45
C THR A 72 -10.53 -6.16 -1.95
N LEU A 73 -9.52 -5.60 -2.60
CA LEU A 73 -9.14 -5.88 -3.98
C LEU A 73 -7.82 -6.63 -3.97
N ALA A 74 -7.72 -7.70 -4.76
CA ALA A 74 -6.51 -8.49 -4.91
C ALA A 74 -6.35 -8.98 -6.34
N ASP A 75 -5.11 -9.03 -6.80
CA ASP A 75 -4.71 -9.70 -8.03
C ASP A 75 -4.44 -11.17 -7.74
N TRP A 76 -4.84 -12.08 -8.62
CA TRP A 76 -4.66 -13.51 -8.39
C TRP A 76 -3.98 -14.18 -9.56
N TYR A 77 -2.99 -15.02 -9.26
CA TYR A 77 -2.18 -15.74 -10.22
C TYR A 77 -2.45 -17.24 -10.05
N HIS A 78 -2.61 -17.96 -11.17
CA HIS A 78 -2.70 -19.41 -11.17
C HIS A 78 -1.33 -20.08 -10.99
N THR A 79 -0.25 -19.37 -11.32
CA THR A 79 1.12 -19.82 -11.13
C THR A 79 1.69 -19.22 -9.84
N PRO A 80 2.26 -20.05 -8.93
CA PRO A 80 2.93 -19.55 -7.73
C PRO A 80 4.01 -18.52 -8.06
N ALA A 81 4.12 -17.47 -7.26
CA ALA A 81 4.99 -16.32 -7.53
C ALA A 81 6.45 -16.69 -7.85
N PRO A 82 7.13 -17.62 -7.16
CA PRO A 82 8.49 -18.01 -7.47
C PRO A 82 8.66 -18.75 -8.82
N GLN A 83 7.57 -19.21 -9.42
CA GLN A 83 7.55 -19.97 -10.69
C GLN A 83 7.17 -19.10 -11.89
N ILE A 84 6.79 -17.84 -11.66
CA ILE A 84 6.45 -16.91 -12.74
C ILE A 84 7.74 -16.53 -13.48
N ILE A 85 7.72 -16.67 -14.81
CA ILE A 85 8.83 -16.30 -15.68
C ILE A 85 8.43 -15.08 -16.51
N GLY A 86 9.26 -14.03 -16.47
CA GLY A 86 8.99 -12.79 -17.17
C GLY A 86 8.07 -11.85 -16.40
N ILE A 87 7.31 -11.02 -17.11
CA ILE A 87 6.41 -10.04 -16.49
C ILE A 87 5.17 -10.77 -15.98
N ALA A 88 4.95 -10.72 -14.66
CA ALA A 88 3.77 -11.29 -14.04
C ALA A 88 2.48 -10.69 -14.61
N GLN A 89 1.49 -11.54 -14.88
CA GLN A 89 0.16 -11.14 -15.35
C GLN A 89 -0.87 -11.86 -14.49
N PRO A 90 -1.68 -11.15 -13.68
CA PRO A 90 -2.74 -11.80 -12.92
C PRO A 90 -3.84 -12.36 -13.82
N ASP A 91 -4.35 -13.52 -13.44
CA ASP A 91 -5.45 -14.20 -14.12
C ASP A 91 -6.82 -13.62 -13.77
N ALA A 92 -6.98 -13.11 -12.54
CA ALA A 92 -8.23 -12.58 -12.03
C ALA A 92 -8.04 -11.39 -11.09
N THR A 93 -9.07 -10.55 -11.04
CA THR A 93 -9.32 -9.66 -9.91
C THR A 93 -10.23 -10.37 -8.92
N LEU A 94 -9.83 -10.41 -7.66
CA LEU A 94 -10.67 -10.86 -6.55
C LEU A 94 -11.18 -9.64 -5.79
N ILE A 95 -12.49 -9.60 -5.55
CA ILE A 95 -13.12 -8.65 -4.65
C ILE A 95 -13.63 -9.46 -3.45
N ASN A 96 -13.16 -9.15 -2.23
CA ASN A 96 -13.44 -9.96 -1.03
C ASN A 96 -13.13 -11.46 -1.21
N GLY A 97 -12.04 -11.78 -1.91
CA GLY A 97 -11.55 -13.15 -2.06
C GLY A 97 -12.22 -14.00 -3.15
N ALA A 98 -13.21 -13.46 -3.88
CA ALA A 98 -13.84 -14.15 -5.01
C ALA A 98 -13.79 -13.31 -6.29
N GLY A 99 -13.69 -14.01 -7.42
CA GLY A 99 -13.65 -13.40 -8.75
C GLY A 99 -13.74 -14.46 -9.83
N ARG A 100 -13.76 -14.00 -11.08
CA ARG A 100 -13.77 -14.83 -12.29
C ARG A 100 -12.56 -14.47 -13.15
N TYR A 101 -12.09 -15.41 -13.95
CA TYR A 101 -11.06 -15.20 -14.96
C TYR A 101 -11.60 -15.50 -16.37
N PRO A 102 -11.01 -14.93 -17.43
CA PRO A 102 -11.45 -15.15 -18.80
C PRO A 102 -11.41 -16.62 -19.19
N GLY A 103 -12.52 -17.15 -19.71
CA GLY A 103 -12.63 -18.57 -20.07
C GLY A 103 -12.76 -19.53 -18.88
N GLY A 104 -12.78 -19.01 -17.65
CA GLY A 104 -12.99 -19.78 -16.42
C GLY A 104 -14.46 -20.12 -16.17
N PRO A 105 -14.74 -20.93 -15.12
CA PRO A 105 -16.09 -21.22 -14.70
C PRO A 105 -16.79 -19.96 -14.16
N ALA A 106 -18.12 -19.91 -14.30
CA ALA A 106 -18.95 -18.87 -13.68
C ALA A 106 -19.06 -19.12 -12.16
N THR A 107 -18.00 -18.81 -11.43
CA THR A 107 -17.95 -18.89 -9.96
C THR A 107 -18.92 -17.90 -9.33
N THR A 108 -19.38 -18.21 -8.12
CA THR A 108 -20.16 -17.28 -7.29
C THR A 108 -19.30 -16.06 -6.97
N LEU A 109 -19.82 -14.87 -7.28
CA LEU A 109 -19.16 -13.61 -6.96
C LEU A 109 -19.41 -13.23 -5.51
N SER A 110 -18.49 -12.47 -4.92
CA SER A 110 -18.70 -11.84 -3.63
C SER A 110 -19.91 -10.90 -3.68
N SER A 111 -20.62 -10.82 -2.56
CA SER A 111 -21.71 -9.86 -2.40
C SER A 111 -21.61 -9.11 -1.08
N VAL A 112 -21.94 -7.83 -1.11
CA VAL A 112 -22.03 -6.93 0.04
C VAL A 112 -23.49 -6.54 0.22
N THR A 113 -24.06 -6.74 1.40
CA THR A 113 -25.48 -6.45 1.66
C THR A 113 -25.66 -5.09 2.30
N VAL A 114 -26.64 -4.33 1.81
CA VAL A 114 -27.04 -3.02 2.36
C VAL A 114 -28.55 -2.95 2.56
N GLU A 115 -28.99 -2.16 3.53
CA GLU A 115 -30.40 -1.90 3.80
C GLU A 115 -30.77 -0.51 3.29
N SER A 116 -31.90 -0.42 2.59
CA SER A 116 -32.37 0.84 2.01
C SER A 116 -32.46 1.93 3.08
N GLY A 117 -31.94 3.12 2.77
CA GLY A 117 -31.94 4.29 3.66
C GLY A 117 -30.83 4.33 4.71
N LYS A 118 -29.97 3.30 4.81
CA LYS A 118 -28.78 3.32 5.68
C LYS A 118 -27.54 3.84 4.96
N ARG A 119 -26.58 4.32 5.74
CA ARG A 119 -25.27 4.79 5.31
C ARG A 119 -24.18 3.85 5.83
N TYR A 120 -23.27 3.46 4.96
CA TYR A 120 -22.21 2.49 5.24
C TYR A 120 -20.86 3.14 5.06
N ARG A 121 -19.97 3.00 6.04
CA ARG A 121 -18.54 3.29 5.82
C ARG A 121 -17.90 2.06 5.21
N PHE A 122 -17.76 2.06 3.89
CA PHE A 122 -16.99 1.04 3.21
C PHE A 122 -15.50 1.34 3.33
N ARG A 123 -14.72 0.30 3.65
CA ARG A 123 -13.27 0.34 3.81
C ARG A 123 -12.63 -0.39 2.64
N LEU A 124 -12.28 0.36 1.60
CA LEU A 124 -11.66 -0.15 0.38
C LEU A 124 -10.16 -0.29 0.56
N ILE A 125 -9.61 -1.47 0.24
CA ILE A 125 -8.20 -1.79 0.40
C ILE A 125 -7.71 -2.45 -0.89
N ASN A 126 -6.69 -1.89 -1.53
CA ASN A 126 -6.00 -2.59 -2.62
C ASN A 126 -4.79 -3.34 -2.06
N MET A 127 -4.92 -4.66 -1.94
CA MET A 127 -3.85 -5.56 -1.47
C MET A 127 -3.14 -6.26 -2.63
N ALA A 128 -3.33 -5.80 -3.88
CA ALA A 128 -2.72 -6.41 -5.05
C ALA A 128 -1.18 -6.27 -5.06
N CYS A 129 -0.49 -7.24 -5.65
CA CYS A 129 0.96 -7.18 -5.87
C CYS A 129 1.38 -6.23 -6.97
N ASP A 130 0.50 -5.91 -7.92
CA ASP A 130 0.85 -5.07 -9.06
C ASP A 130 -0.26 -4.09 -9.46
N PRO A 131 -1.42 -4.55 -9.99
CA PRO A 131 -2.34 -3.65 -10.65
C PRO A 131 -2.93 -2.60 -9.71
N ASN A 132 -3.15 -1.41 -10.27
CA ASN A 132 -4.14 -0.49 -9.73
C ASN A 132 -5.51 -0.82 -10.31
N TYR A 133 -6.55 -0.45 -9.56
CA TYR A 133 -7.93 -0.67 -9.97
C TYR A 133 -8.67 0.65 -10.10
N THR A 134 -9.50 0.75 -11.13
CA THR A 134 -10.55 1.76 -11.21
C THR A 134 -11.82 1.20 -10.57
N PHE A 135 -12.11 1.65 -9.36
CA PHE A 135 -13.22 1.17 -8.53
C PHE A 135 -14.46 2.07 -8.66
N SER A 136 -15.64 1.44 -8.81
CA SER A 136 -16.93 2.14 -8.80
C SER A 136 -18.06 1.19 -8.39
N ILE A 137 -19.21 1.75 -7.99
CA ILE A 137 -20.44 1.01 -7.73
C ILE A 137 -21.55 1.62 -8.57
N ASP A 138 -22.20 0.81 -9.40
CA ASP A 138 -23.22 1.29 -10.34
C ASP A 138 -24.33 2.03 -9.62
N GLY A 139 -24.66 3.24 -10.10
CA GLY A 139 -25.74 4.06 -9.55
C GLY A 139 -25.44 4.73 -8.19
N HIS A 140 -24.23 4.57 -7.64
CA HIS A 140 -23.87 5.09 -6.32
C HIS A 140 -22.69 6.07 -6.40
N SER A 141 -22.80 7.16 -5.64
CA SER A 141 -21.67 8.04 -5.34
C SER A 141 -20.91 7.52 -4.11
N LEU A 142 -19.63 7.84 -4.04
CA LEU A 142 -18.71 7.44 -2.97
C LEU A 142 -18.24 8.72 -2.28
N THR A 143 -18.56 8.90 -0.99
CA THR A 143 -18.07 10.06 -0.23
C THR A 143 -16.81 9.68 0.53
N VAL A 144 -15.64 9.94 -0.04
CA VAL A 144 -14.34 9.61 0.58
C VAL A 144 -14.18 10.44 1.86
N ILE A 145 -13.85 9.77 2.95
CA ILE A 145 -13.63 10.37 4.29
C ILE A 145 -12.30 9.96 4.92
N GLU A 146 -11.57 9.03 4.32
CA GLU A 146 -10.25 8.58 4.79
C GLU A 146 -9.41 8.17 3.59
N ALA A 147 -8.11 8.46 3.62
CA ALA A 147 -7.11 7.96 2.68
C ALA A 147 -5.91 7.42 3.48
N ASP A 148 -5.56 6.14 3.28
CA ASP A 148 -4.42 5.47 3.90
C ASP A 148 -4.32 5.67 5.43
N GLY A 149 -5.44 5.49 6.15
CA GLY A 149 -5.51 5.67 7.60
C GLY A 149 -5.65 7.13 8.07
N ILE A 150 -5.60 8.11 7.16
CA ILE A 150 -5.73 9.53 7.49
C ILE A 150 -7.15 10.01 7.19
N ALA A 151 -7.84 10.53 8.20
CA ALA A 151 -9.15 11.18 8.04
C ALA A 151 -9.04 12.41 7.12
N THR A 152 -10.03 12.59 6.24
CA THR A 152 -10.06 13.66 5.23
C THR A 152 -11.36 14.46 5.30
N GLN A 153 -11.36 15.68 4.75
CA GLN A 153 -12.60 16.37 4.45
C GLN A 153 -13.43 15.53 3.47
N PRO A 154 -14.75 15.36 3.68
CA PRO A 154 -15.58 14.53 2.81
C PRO A 154 -15.52 14.97 1.34
N LEU A 155 -15.12 14.06 0.46
CA LEU A 155 -15.01 14.30 -0.98
C LEU A 155 -15.90 13.33 -1.76
N VAL A 156 -16.95 13.87 -2.40
CA VAL A 156 -17.89 13.07 -3.20
C VAL A 156 -17.32 12.81 -4.59
N VAL A 157 -17.14 11.54 -4.91
CA VAL A 157 -16.67 11.02 -6.21
C VAL A 157 -17.61 9.94 -6.71
N ASN A 158 -17.46 9.51 -7.97
CA ASN A 158 -18.16 8.34 -8.49
C ASN A 158 -17.23 7.25 -9.02
N GLU A 159 -15.92 7.44 -8.86
CA GLU A 159 -14.90 6.51 -9.27
C GLU A 159 -13.62 6.78 -8.46
N ILE A 160 -12.94 5.73 -8.03
CA ILE A 160 -11.67 5.82 -7.28
C ILE A 160 -10.65 4.97 -8.03
N GLN A 161 -9.58 5.59 -8.55
CA GLN A 161 -8.39 4.84 -8.92
C GLN A 161 -7.57 4.57 -7.66
N ILE A 162 -7.35 3.29 -7.34
CA ILE A 162 -6.65 2.84 -6.13
C ILE A 162 -5.44 2.00 -6.50
N PHE A 163 -4.25 2.44 -6.09
CA PHE A 163 -2.99 1.77 -6.36
C PHE A 163 -2.66 0.72 -5.30
N SER A 164 -1.75 -0.22 -5.61
CA SER A 164 -1.30 -1.26 -4.67
C SER A 164 -0.87 -0.64 -3.34
N GLY A 165 -1.43 -1.14 -2.24
CA GLY A 165 -1.18 -0.68 -0.88
C GLY A 165 -2.04 0.49 -0.39
N GLN A 166 -2.78 1.17 -1.27
CA GLN A 166 -3.67 2.26 -0.87
C GLN A 166 -4.97 1.76 -0.24
N ARG A 167 -5.56 2.62 0.60
CA ARG A 167 -6.86 2.41 1.25
C ARG A 167 -7.70 3.67 1.19
N TYR A 168 -9.01 3.51 1.09
CA TYR A 168 -9.96 4.60 1.26
C TYR A 168 -11.16 4.14 2.10
N SER A 169 -11.54 4.93 3.10
CA SER A 169 -12.92 4.83 3.62
C SER A 169 -13.82 5.75 2.80
N PHE A 170 -14.95 5.25 2.33
CA PHE A 170 -16.00 6.07 1.73
C PHE A 170 -17.36 5.75 2.32
N VAL A 171 -18.18 6.78 2.47
CA VAL A 171 -19.59 6.63 2.83
C VAL A 171 -20.40 6.37 1.56
N LEU A 172 -21.16 5.28 1.57
CA LEU A 172 -22.21 4.99 0.60
C LEU A 172 -23.55 5.08 1.29
N GLU A 173 -24.45 5.90 0.73
CA GLU A 173 -25.85 5.94 1.12
C GLU A 173 -26.64 4.96 0.25
N ALA A 174 -27.31 4.00 0.89
CA ALA A 174 -28.13 3.00 0.21
C ALA A 174 -29.49 3.59 -0.19
N ASN A 175 -29.47 4.57 -1.11
CA ASN A 175 -30.63 5.37 -1.50
C ASN A 175 -31.16 5.06 -2.91
N GLN A 176 -30.66 4.02 -3.56
CA GLN A 176 -31.17 3.56 -4.83
C GLN A 176 -32.36 2.60 -4.64
N PRO A 177 -33.18 2.36 -5.68
CA PRO A 177 -34.23 1.34 -5.61
C PRO A 177 -33.69 -0.02 -5.15
N VAL A 178 -34.48 -0.78 -4.39
CA VAL A 178 -34.08 -2.13 -3.95
C VAL A 178 -33.75 -2.99 -5.17
N GLY A 179 -32.51 -3.47 -5.24
CA GLY A 179 -32.00 -4.27 -6.35
C GLY A 179 -30.57 -4.75 -6.12
N ASN A 180 -30.01 -5.36 -7.17
CA ASN A 180 -28.62 -5.78 -7.24
C ASN A 180 -27.84 -4.82 -8.15
N TYR A 181 -26.69 -4.35 -7.68
CA TYR A 181 -25.83 -3.37 -8.37
C TYR A 181 -24.43 -3.94 -8.55
N TRP A 182 -23.80 -3.72 -9.70
CA TRP A 182 -22.41 -4.13 -9.89
C TRP A 182 -21.47 -3.25 -9.04
N ILE A 183 -20.62 -3.92 -8.26
CA ILE A 183 -19.36 -3.37 -7.77
C ILE A 183 -18.31 -3.72 -8.81
N ARG A 184 -17.53 -2.73 -9.26
CA ARG A 184 -16.59 -2.85 -10.37
C ARG A 184 -15.20 -2.46 -9.91
N ALA A 185 -14.19 -3.27 -10.22
CA ALA A 185 -12.78 -2.98 -9.96
C ALA A 185 -11.96 -3.33 -11.21
N ASN A 186 -11.86 -2.40 -12.15
CA ASN A 186 -11.20 -2.65 -13.44
C ASN A 186 -9.67 -2.48 -13.31
N PRO A 187 -8.85 -3.52 -13.56
CA PRO A 187 -7.39 -3.39 -13.49
C PRO A 187 -6.83 -2.52 -14.62
N ASN A 188 -5.67 -1.92 -14.41
CA ASN A 188 -4.96 -1.14 -15.44
C ASN A 188 -4.18 -1.98 -16.47
N ARG A 189 -4.01 -3.26 -16.20
CA ARG A 189 -3.36 -4.26 -17.06
C ARG A 189 -4.18 -5.55 -17.05
N VAL A 190 -3.74 -6.57 -17.79
CA VAL A 190 -4.46 -7.84 -18.02
C VAL A 190 -5.81 -7.68 -18.72
N THR A 191 -6.73 -8.65 -18.53
CA THR A 191 -8.07 -8.60 -19.13
C THR A 191 -8.93 -7.58 -18.41
N THR A 192 -9.03 -6.40 -19.01
CA THR A 192 -9.87 -5.29 -18.56
C THR A 192 -11.33 -5.48 -18.98
N GLY A 193 -12.22 -4.69 -18.40
CA GLY A 193 -13.67 -4.77 -18.65
C GLY A 193 -14.36 -5.75 -17.72
N PHE A 194 -15.60 -6.13 -18.07
CA PHE A 194 -16.52 -6.84 -17.15
C PHE A 194 -17.24 -8.01 -17.83
N ASP A 195 -16.78 -8.44 -19.01
CA ASP A 195 -17.41 -9.53 -19.76
C ASP A 195 -17.41 -10.82 -18.93
N GLY A 196 -18.56 -11.50 -18.88
CA GLY A 196 -18.74 -12.68 -18.04
C GLY A 196 -18.71 -12.42 -16.53
N GLY A 197 -18.73 -11.16 -16.08
CA GLY A 197 -18.66 -10.78 -14.68
C GLY A 197 -17.27 -10.89 -14.07
N ILE A 198 -16.20 -10.88 -14.89
CA ILE A 198 -14.85 -10.63 -14.39
C ILE A 198 -14.77 -9.25 -13.74
N ASN A 199 -13.79 -9.03 -12.86
CA ASN A 199 -13.53 -7.71 -12.25
C ASN A 199 -14.74 -7.12 -11.50
N SER A 200 -15.65 -7.97 -11.02
CA SER A 200 -16.96 -7.58 -10.51
C SER A 200 -17.36 -8.30 -9.22
N ALA A 201 -18.17 -7.63 -8.40
CA ALA A 201 -18.88 -8.17 -7.24
C ALA A 201 -20.29 -7.55 -7.19
N VAL A 202 -21.11 -7.95 -6.21
CA VAL A 202 -22.52 -7.54 -6.14
C VAL A 202 -22.80 -6.72 -4.89
N LEU A 203 -23.28 -5.48 -5.03
CA LEU A 203 -23.93 -4.75 -3.95
C LEU A 203 -25.41 -5.14 -3.95
N ARG A 204 -25.90 -5.67 -2.82
CA ARG A 204 -27.23 -6.27 -2.69
C ARG A 204 -28.08 -5.53 -1.68
N TYR A 205 -29.22 -4.99 -2.11
CA TYR A 205 -30.18 -4.40 -1.18
C TYR A 205 -31.00 -5.48 -0.46
N GLY A 206 -31.29 -5.28 0.82
CA GLY A 206 -32.20 -6.11 1.60
C GLY A 206 -33.56 -6.27 0.88
N GLY A 207 -33.99 -7.52 0.70
CA GLY A 207 -35.22 -7.85 -0.03
C GLY A 207 -35.08 -8.04 -1.54
N SER A 208 -33.88 -7.91 -2.12
CA SER A 208 -33.63 -8.31 -3.52
C SER A 208 -33.44 -9.83 -3.68
N ASP A 209 -33.51 -10.31 -4.92
CA ASP A 209 -33.19 -11.71 -5.26
C ASP A 209 -31.70 -11.98 -4.99
N CYS A 210 -31.43 -12.90 -4.07
CA CYS A 210 -30.07 -13.26 -3.65
C CYS A 210 -29.33 -14.16 -4.65
N THR A 211 -30.01 -14.64 -5.70
CA THR A 211 -29.44 -15.51 -6.74
C THR A 211 -29.22 -14.81 -8.07
N ALA A 212 -29.83 -13.63 -8.28
CA ALA A 212 -29.73 -12.89 -9.51
C ALA A 212 -28.48 -12.00 -9.56
N ASP A 213 -27.74 -12.08 -10.67
CA ASP A 213 -26.69 -11.11 -11.00
C ASP A 213 -27.31 -9.72 -11.31
N PRO A 214 -26.61 -8.62 -11.01
CA PRO A 214 -27.02 -7.29 -11.43
C PRO A 214 -27.17 -7.16 -12.95
N THR A 215 -28.20 -6.41 -13.39
CA THR A 215 -28.39 -6.01 -14.80
C THR A 215 -28.08 -4.52 -15.01
N THR A 216 -27.46 -3.89 -14.02
CA THR A 216 -27.10 -2.47 -14.02
C THR A 216 -25.97 -2.18 -15.00
N SER A 217 -25.94 -0.94 -15.49
CA SER A 217 -24.93 -0.47 -16.43
C SER A 217 -23.89 0.39 -15.71
N GLN A 218 -22.64 0.27 -16.14
CA GLN A 218 -21.54 1.09 -15.62
C GLN A 218 -21.89 2.57 -15.73
N GLN A 219 -21.69 3.30 -14.64
CA GLN A 219 -21.93 4.74 -14.60
C GLN A 219 -20.89 5.52 -15.40
N THR A 220 -21.29 6.67 -15.94
CA THR A 220 -20.35 7.57 -16.65
C THR A 220 -19.31 8.13 -15.68
N ARG A 221 -18.04 8.12 -16.09
CA ARG A 221 -16.95 8.79 -15.38
C ARG A 221 -17.15 10.30 -15.40
N SER A 222 -17.72 10.85 -14.33
CA SER A 222 -18.12 12.27 -14.24
C SER A 222 -17.43 13.03 -13.11
N LYS A 223 -17.06 12.33 -12.03
CA LYS A 223 -16.36 12.87 -10.88
C LYS A 223 -15.34 11.83 -10.36
N PRO A 224 -14.29 11.51 -11.13
CA PRO A 224 -13.25 10.62 -10.65
C PRO A 224 -12.51 11.28 -9.48
N LEU A 225 -12.00 10.45 -8.56
CA LEU A 225 -11.09 10.92 -7.53
C LEU A 225 -9.82 11.52 -8.17
N VAL A 226 -9.50 12.73 -7.74
CA VAL A 226 -8.23 13.40 -8.02
C VAL A 226 -7.54 13.59 -6.68
N GLU A 227 -6.36 12.99 -6.51
CA GLU A 227 -5.65 12.98 -5.22
C GLU A 227 -5.47 14.38 -4.64
N ALA A 228 -5.08 15.36 -5.46
CA ALA A 228 -4.86 16.74 -5.05
C ALA A 228 -6.09 17.47 -4.47
N ASN A 229 -7.30 16.89 -4.61
CA ASN A 229 -8.52 17.42 -4.00
C ASN A 229 -8.78 16.86 -2.58
N LEU A 230 -8.02 15.86 -2.15
CA LEU A 230 -8.08 15.36 -0.77
C LEU A 230 -7.41 16.36 0.17
N VAL A 231 -8.05 16.59 1.31
CA VAL A 231 -7.54 17.48 2.36
C VAL A 231 -7.63 16.74 3.69
N PRO A 232 -6.52 16.59 4.45
CA PRO A 232 -6.57 16.00 5.78
C PRO A 232 -7.54 16.76 6.69
N LEU A 233 -8.29 16.01 7.51
CA LEU A 233 -9.26 16.61 8.42
C LEU A 233 -8.55 17.40 9.55
N VAL A 234 -7.42 16.88 10.03
CA VAL A 234 -6.65 17.41 11.16
C VAL A 234 -5.24 17.79 10.69
N ASN A 235 -4.76 18.95 11.14
CA ASN A 235 -3.43 19.48 10.82
C ASN A 235 -3.09 19.43 9.31
N PRO A 236 -3.89 20.07 8.43
CA PRO A 236 -3.77 19.90 6.98
C PRO A 236 -2.46 20.44 6.37
N GLY A 237 -1.69 21.28 7.06
CA GLY A 237 -0.46 21.86 6.50
C GLY A 237 0.72 20.89 6.43
N ALA A 238 1.52 21.01 5.37
CA ALA A 238 2.78 20.29 5.25
C ALA A 238 3.84 20.83 6.22
N PRO A 239 4.75 19.99 6.75
CA PRO A 239 5.80 20.44 7.63
C PRO A 239 6.84 21.32 6.90
N GLY A 240 7.52 22.15 7.69
CA GLY A 240 8.61 23.01 7.23
C GLY A 240 8.14 24.29 6.54
N THR A 241 9.08 25.03 5.96
CA THR A 241 8.78 26.29 5.25
C THR A 241 8.14 25.98 3.89
N PRO A 242 7.01 26.62 3.53
CA PRO A 242 6.43 26.48 2.19
C PRO A 242 7.40 26.94 1.09
N GLY A 243 7.65 26.07 0.11
CA GLY A 243 8.52 26.36 -1.03
C GLY A 243 9.37 25.15 -1.44
N VAL A 244 9.58 24.97 -2.74
CA VAL A 244 10.36 23.85 -3.28
C VAL A 244 11.79 23.92 -2.76
N GLY A 245 12.30 22.81 -2.22
CA GLY A 245 13.63 22.73 -1.63
C GLY A 245 13.81 23.49 -0.31
N ALA A 246 12.73 23.97 0.31
CA ALA A 246 12.78 24.74 1.57
C ALA A 246 12.63 23.89 2.84
N ALA A 247 12.70 22.56 2.71
CA ALA A 247 12.83 21.63 3.84
C ALA A 247 14.26 21.65 4.40
N ASP A 248 14.48 21.10 5.60
CA ASP A 248 15.84 20.97 6.16
C ASP A 248 16.72 20.06 5.31
N ILE A 249 16.12 19.03 4.71
CA ILE A 249 16.77 18.05 3.85
C ILE A 249 15.93 17.90 2.59
N SER A 250 16.56 17.97 1.43
CA SER A 250 15.90 17.74 0.13
C SER A 250 16.62 16.64 -0.61
N VAL A 251 15.89 15.60 -1.01
CA VAL A 251 16.41 14.43 -1.72
C VAL A 251 15.64 14.27 -3.03
N ASN A 252 16.37 14.00 -4.11
CA ASN A 252 15.79 13.66 -5.40
C ASN A 252 16.18 12.22 -5.74
N LEU A 253 15.20 11.39 -6.05
CA LEU A 253 15.41 9.99 -6.42
C LEU A 253 15.30 9.83 -7.94
N LEU A 254 16.40 9.45 -8.58
CA LEU A 254 16.42 9.13 -10.00
C LEU A 254 16.19 7.64 -10.18
N LEU A 255 15.11 7.29 -10.87
CA LEU A 255 14.74 5.90 -11.14
C LEU A 255 15.23 5.48 -12.53
N THR A 256 15.94 4.36 -12.61
CA THR A 256 16.36 3.73 -13.88
C THR A 256 16.09 2.23 -13.86
N TYR A 257 16.10 1.60 -15.04
CA TYR A 257 15.87 0.16 -15.21
C TYR A 257 16.78 -0.37 -16.32
N ASP A 258 17.47 -1.49 -16.10
CA ASP A 258 18.45 -2.05 -17.04
C ASP A 258 17.95 -3.28 -17.82
N SER A 259 16.65 -3.58 -17.76
CA SER A 259 15.99 -4.81 -18.26
C SER A 259 15.94 -5.98 -17.28
N VAL A 260 16.63 -5.90 -16.14
CA VAL A 260 16.59 -6.91 -15.08
C VAL A 260 16.22 -6.25 -13.76
N ASN A 261 17.00 -5.24 -13.35
CA ASN A 261 16.87 -4.57 -12.08
C ASN A 261 16.40 -3.13 -12.25
N PHE A 262 15.68 -2.66 -11.25
CA PHE A 262 15.42 -1.27 -11.01
C PHE A 262 16.51 -0.68 -10.11
N PHE A 263 16.75 0.61 -10.29
CA PHE A 263 17.77 1.34 -9.56
C PHE A 263 17.20 2.64 -9.04
N ILE A 264 17.60 3.00 -7.82
CA ILE A 264 17.41 4.33 -7.27
C ILE A 264 18.78 4.97 -7.14
N ASN A 265 18.99 6.11 -7.81
CA ASN A 265 20.28 6.80 -7.87
C ASN A 265 21.45 5.88 -8.31
N ASN A 266 21.19 5.04 -9.32
CA ASN A 266 22.13 4.07 -9.91
C ASN A 266 22.49 2.85 -9.05
N VAL A 267 21.77 2.61 -7.95
CA VAL A 267 22.00 1.42 -7.08
C VAL A 267 20.71 0.60 -7.01
N PRO A 268 20.75 -0.73 -7.27
CA PRO A 268 19.62 -1.60 -7.04
C PRO A 268 19.62 -2.05 -5.56
N PHE A 269 18.45 -2.13 -4.96
CA PHE A 269 18.35 -2.67 -3.61
C PHE A 269 18.55 -4.18 -3.62
N LEU A 270 19.59 -4.64 -2.91
CA LEU A 270 19.82 -6.05 -2.63
C LEU A 270 19.74 -6.25 -1.12
N PRO A 271 18.78 -7.07 -0.60
CA PRO A 271 18.66 -7.30 0.83
C PRO A 271 20.00 -7.73 1.45
N PRO A 272 20.45 -7.09 2.54
CA PRO A 272 21.70 -7.48 3.21
C PRO A 272 21.51 -8.81 3.94
N SER A 273 22.61 -9.52 4.24
CA SER A 273 22.52 -10.76 5.04
C SER A 273 22.14 -10.50 6.49
N ILE A 274 22.49 -9.33 7.03
CA ILE A 274 22.17 -8.89 8.39
C ILE A 274 21.14 -7.77 8.30
N PRO A 275 19.99 -7.84 9.00
CA PRO A 275 18.99 -6.77 8.96
C PRO A 275 19.57 -5.41 9.32
N VAL A 276 19.19 -4.35 8.61
CA VAL A 276 19.67 -2.98 8.86
C VAL A 276 19.49 -2.57 10.33
N LEU A 277 18.36 -2.94 10.95
CA LEU A 277 18.13 -2.70 12.39
C LEU A 277 19.17 -3.40 13.26
N LEU A 278 19.51 -4.66 12.96
CA LEU A 278 20.53 -5.40 13.70
C LEU A 278 21.93 -4.80 13.48
N GLN A 279 22.24 -4.29 12.28
CA GLN A 279 23.48 -3.57 12.03
C GLN A 279 23.59 -2.32 12.91
N ILE A 280 22.52 -1.51 12.98
CA ILE A 280 22.46 -0.30 13.82
C ILE A 280 22.63 -0.65 15.30
N LEU A 281 21.88 -1.64 15.79
CA LEU A 281 21.97 -2.11 17.18
C LEU A 281 23.34 -2.73 17.51
N SER A 282 24.07 -3.20 16.51
CA SER A 282 25.45 -3.72 16.64
C SER A 282 26.52 -2.63 16.54
N GLY A 283 26.13 -1.36 16.38
CA GLY A 283 27.03 -0.20 16.44
C GLY A 283 27.25 0.53 15.12
N ALA A 284 26.62 0.12 14.01
CA ALA A 284 26.65 0.88 12.76
C ALA A 284 25.84 2.18 12.90
N GLN A 285 26.42 3.32 12.53
CA GLN A 285 25.79 4.63 12.74
C GLN A 285 25.88 5.54 11.51
N LEU A 286 26.92 5.38 10.69
CA LEU A 286 27.11 6.14 9.48
C LEU A 286 26.62 5.36 8.26
N ALA A 287 26.31 6.07 7.17
CA ALA A 287 25.90 5.42 5.91
C ALA A 287 26.98 4.45 5.39
N THR A 288 28.26 4.75 5.62
CA THR A 288 29.41 3.90 5.25
C THR A 288 29.52 2.62 6.08
N ASP A 289 28.84 2.56 7.23
CA ASP A 289 28.85 1.40 8.12
C ASP A 289 27.69 0.44 7.82
N LEU A 290 26.70 0.90 7.04
CA LEU A 290 25.44 0.22 6.80
C LEU A 290 25.41 -0.43 5.41
N LEU A 291 24.83 -1.62 5.35
CA LEU A 291 24.61 -2.39 4.13
C LEU A 291 23.11 -2.45 3.80
N PRO A 292 22.74 -2.55 2.51
CA PRO A 292 23.63 -2.59 1.35
C PRO A 292 24.18 -1.20 0.98
N ASP A 293 25.44 -1.16 0.54
CA ASP A 293 26.12 0.08 0.15
C ASP A 293 25.32 0.83 -0.94
N GLY A 294 25.27 2.15 -0.83
CA GLY A 294 24.55 3.03 -1.76
C GLY A 294 23.03 3.03 -1.67
N SER A 295 22.39 2.15 -0.90
CA SER A 295 20.91 2.13 -0.74
C SER A 295 20.43 2.57 0.65
N VAL A 296 21.33 2.91 1.57
CA VAL A 296 20.98 3.38 2.92
C VAL A 296 21.29 4.87 3.07
N TYR A 297 20.26 5.64 3.41
CA TYR A 297 20.34 7.10 3.59
C TYR A 297 20.16 7.40 5.09
N VAL A 298 21.23 7.85 5.75
CA VAL A 298 21.15 8.24 7.18
C VAL A 298 20.54 9.62 7.31
N LEU A 299 19.49 9.73 8.12
CA LEU A 299 18.76 10.97 8.35
C LEU A 299 18.80 11.40 9.82
N PRO A 300 19.02 12.69 10.13
CA PRO A 300 19.02 13.19 11.51
C PRO A 300 17.61 13.38 12.08
N PRO A 301 17.41 13.26 13.41
CA PRO A 301 16.10 13.46 14.04
C PRO A 301 15.64 14.92 14.01
N GLY A 302 14.33 15.11 14.12
CA GLY A 302 13.65 16.39 14.32
C GLY A 302 13.66 17.32 13.11
N LYS A 303 14.09 16.84 11.94
CA LYS A 303 14.18 17.61 10.70
C LYS A 303 12.99 17.36 9.80
N VAL A 304 12.71 18.31 8.90
CA VAL A 304 11.75 18.12 7.81
C VAL A 304 12.50 17.70 6.56
N ILE A 305 12.03 16.63 5.93
CA ILE A 305 12.57 16.14 4.67
C ILE A 305 11.56 16.36 3.53
N GLU A 306 12.08 16.75 2.37
CA GLU A 306 11.36 16.78 1.10
C GLU A 306 11.97 15.75 0.16
N LEU A 307 11.14 14.87 -0.38
CA LEU A 307 11.54 13.85 -1.34
C LEU A 307 10.83 14.08 -2.67
N SER A 308 11.60 14.17 -3.74
CA SER A 308 11.10 14.28 -5.12
C SER A 308 11.41 13.00 -5.89
N ILE A 309 10.42 12.48 -6.59
CA ILE A 309 10.51 11.23 -7.35
C ILE A 309 9.93 11.49 -8.76
N PRO A 310 10.78 11.93 -9.71
CA PRO A 310 10.38 12.05 -11.10
C PRO A 310 9.95 10.69 -11.68
N ALA A 311 8.78 10.67 -12.31
CA ALA A 311 8.30 9.49 -13.03
C ALA A 311 8.97 9.35 -14.40
N GLY A 312 8.67 8.24 -15.08
CA GLY A 312 9.07 7.99 -16.46
C GLY A 312 9.86 6.70 -16.67
N VAL A 313 10.31 6.05 -15.60
CA VAL A 313 10.84 4.69 -15.69
C VAL A 313 9.72 3.70 -16.03
N THR A 314 10.04 2.69 -16.85
CA THR A 314 9.07 1.69 -17.32
C THR A 314 8.38 0.94 -16.18
N GLY A 315 7.24 0.30 -16.48
CA GLY A 315 6.46 -0.50 -15.52
C GLY A 315 5.45 0.29 -14.68
N GLY A 316 5.44 1.62 -14.78
CA GLY A 316 4.57 2.49 -13.98
C GLY A 316 3.08 2.50 -14.37
N PRO A 317 2.28 3.39 -13.75
CA PRO A 317 2.68 4.31 -12.68
C PRO A 317 3.09 3.56 -11.40
N HIS A 318 4.20 3.96 -10.77
CA HIS A 318 4.76 3.27 -9.60
C HIS A 318 4.19 3.84 -8.30
N PRO A 319 3.45 3.06 -7.50
CA PRO A 319 3.06 3.48 -6.15
C PRO A 319 4.24 3.32 -5.19
N PHE A 320 4.75 4.41 -4.63
CA PHE A 320 5.80 4.38 -3.62
C PHE A 320 5.21 4.41 -2.21
N HIS A 321 5.68 3.49 -1.37
CA HIS A 321 5.32 3.36 0.04
C HIS A 321 6.51 3.74 0.92
N LEU A 322 6.25 4.48 2.00
CA LEU A 322 7.22 4.77 3.06
C LEU A 322 6.76 4.10 4.35
N HIS A 323 7.62 3.24 4.90
CA HIS A 323 7.40 2.66 6.23
C HIS A 323 7.62 3.69 7.34
N GLY A 324 7.03 3.45 8.50
CA GLY A 324 7.23 4.26 9.71
C GLY A 324 6.56 5.64 9.72
N HIS A 325 6.02 6.10 8.58
CA HIS A 325 5.53 7.46 8.40
C HIS A 325 4.30 7.52 7.49
N ALA A 326 3.41 8.48 7.77
CA ALA A 326 2.60 9.11 6.74
C ALA A 326 3.31 10.39 6.27
N PHE A 327 3.05 10.81 5.04
CA PHE A 327 3.66 11.98 4.41
C PHE A 327 2.63 12.85 3.70
N ASP A 328 2.94 14.14 3.60
CA ASP A 328 2.18 15.13 2.86
C ASP A 328 2.60 15.14 1.39
N VAL A 329 1.67 14.88 0.48
CA VAL A 329 1.88 14.91 -0.98
C VAL A 329 1.78 16.33 -1.48
N VAL A 330 2.84 17.10 -1.28
CA VAL A 330 2.90 18.53 -1.65
C VAL A 330 2.80 18.75 -3.16
N ARG A 331 3.06 17.72 -3.98
CA ARG A 331 2.76 17.70 -5.41
C ARG A 331 2.39 16.28 -5.85
N SER A 332 1.11 16.07 -6.17
CA SER A 332 0.57 14.81 -6.71
C SER A 332 0.91 14.62 -8.20
N ALA A 333 0.79 13.38 -8.67
CA ALA A 333 0.83 13.06 -10.10
C ALA A 333 -0.25 13.84 -10.88
N GLY A 334 0.06 14.25 -12.11
CA GLY A 334 -0.77 15.11 -12.94
C GLY A 334 -0.83 16.58 -12.49
N GLN A 335 -0.11 16.97 -11.42
CA GLN A 335 -0.06 18.35 -10.93
C GLN A 335 1.28 19.01 -11.24
N THR A 336 1.24 20.31 -11.58
CA THR A 336 2.43 21.15 -11.78
C THR A 336 2.65 22.14 -10.64
N THR A 337 1.61 22.42 -9.85
CA THR A 337 1.64 23.34 -8.71
C THR A 337 1.83 22.57 -7.40
N TYR A 338 2.53 23.20 -6.46
CA TYR A 338 2.71 22.67 -5.11
C TYR A 338 1.62 23.17 -4.17
N ASN A 339 1.13 22.30 -3.29
CA ASN A 339 0.24 22.63 -2.19
C ASN A 339 0.95 22.34 -0.86
N TYR A 340 1.30 23.40 -0.12
CA TYR A 340 1.86 23.27 1.24
C TYR A 340 0.84 23.60 2.33
N ALA A 341 -0.32 24.14 1.95
CA ALA A 341 -1.31 24.65 2.89
C ALA A 341 -2.24 23.54 3.40
N ASN A 342 -2.63 22.64 2.50
CA ASN A 342 -3.54 21.55 2.80
C ASN A 342 -3.39 20.31 1.88
N PRO A 343 -2.15 19.85 1.58
CA PRO A 343 -1.97 18.69 0.70
C PRO A 343 -2.57 17.42 1.28
N PRO A 344 -2.90 16.43 0.42
CA PRO A 344 -3.23 15.08 0.86
C PRO A 344 -2.12 14.50 1.76
N ARG A 345 -2.49 13.80 2.82
CA ARG A 345 -1.56 13.07 3.68
C ARG A 345 -1.88 11.59 3.63
N ARG A 346 -0.86 10.76 3.40
CA ARG A 346 -1.01 9.31 3.14
C ARG A 346 0.31 8.56 3.29
N ASP A 347 0.33 7.25 3.06
CA ASP A 347 1.56 6.43 3.14
C ASP A 347 1.95 5.71 1.83
N VAL A 348 1.07 5.69 0.81
CA VAL A 348 1.37 5.17 -0.53
C VAL A 348 0.95 6.17 -1.61
N VAL A 349 1.88 6.65 -2.44
CA VAL A 349 1.59 7.62 -3.51
C VAL A 349 2.02 7.11 -4.88
N SER A 350 1.14 7.25 -5.88
CA SER A 350 1.53 7.02 -7.27
C SER A 350 2.42 8.15 -7.76
N ILE A 351 3.61 7.82 -8.28
CA ILE A 351 4.52 8.84 -8.84
C ILE A 351 4.07 9.36 -10.21
N GLY A 352 3.07 8.73 -10.83
CA GLY A 352 2.48 9.16 -12.09
C GLY A 352 3.20 8.68 -13.34
N ASP A 353 3.05 9.47 -14.40
CA ASP A 353 3.48 9.17 -15.77
C ASP A 353 4.67 10.06 -16.19
N PRO A 354 5.36 9.78 -17.32
CA PRO A 354 6.47 10.62 -17.78
C PRO A 354 6.11 12.12 -17.81
N GLY A 355 6.88 12.93 -17.08
CA GLY A 355 6.65 14.36 -16.89
C GLY A 355 6.16 14.75 -15.50
N ASP A 356 5.65 13.79 -14.73
CA ASP A 356 5.33 13.98 -13.32
C ASP A 356 6.59 14.03 -12.45
N ASN A 357 6.51 14.82 -11.38
CA ASN A 357 7.55 14.91 -10.36
C ASN A 357 6.89 14.99 -8.99
N VAL A 358 6.37 13.83 -8.55
CA VAL A 358 5.70 13.73 -7.27
C VAL A 358 6.67 14.11 -6.18
N THR A 359 6.19 14.94 -5.26
CA THR A 359 6.99 15.45 -4.15
C THR A 359 6.23 15.26 -2.86
N ILE A 360 6.89 14.66 -1.86
CA ILE A 360 6.32 14.38 -0.53
C ILE A 360 7.17 15.02 0.57
N ARG A 361 6.54 15.30 1.72
CA ARG A 361 7.22 15.79 2.94
C ARG A 361 6.75 15.05 4.19
N TRP A 362 7.67 14.84 5.12
CA TRP A 362 7.36 14.37 6.46
C TRP A 362 8.39 14.89 7.47
N GLN A 363 8.11 14.67 8.75
CA GLN A 363 9.01 14.99 9.85
C GLN A 363 9.77 13.74 10.28
N LEU A 364 11.05 13.89 10.62
CA LEU A 364 11.89 12.81 11.10
C LEU A 364 11.75 12.67 12.62
N ASP A 365 10.63 12.12 13.05
CA ASP A 365 10.24 11.94 14.47
C ASP A 365 10.16 10.47 14.92
N ASN A 366 10.66 9.53 14.12
CA ASN A 366 10.56 8.10 14.37
C ASN A 366 11.91 7.38 14.09
N ALA A 367 12.73 7.24 15.13
CA ALA A 367 14.04 6.59 15.01
C ALA A 367 13.93 5.12 14.58
N GLY A 368 14.54 4.76 13.46
CA GLY A 368 14.49 3.41 12.89
C GLY A 368 14.98 3.33 11.44
N PRO A 369 15.30 2.13 10.95
CA PRO A 369 15.50 1.89 9.52
C PRO A 369 14.15 1.63 8.84
N TRP A 370 13.72 2.56 8.00
CA TRP A 370 12.44 2.52 7.29
C TRP A 370 12.63 2.33 5.80
N LEU A 371 11.95 1.32 5.24
CA LEU A 371 12.00 1.06 3.81
C LEU A 371 11.16 2.10 3.07
N LEU A 372 11.70 2.64 1.97
CA LEU A 372 10.96 3.32 0.93
C LEU A 372 11.06 2.50 -0.34
N HIS A 373 9.93 2.08 -0.91
CA HIS A 373 9.95 1.24 -2.10
C HIS A 373 8.73 1.40 -2.98
N CYS A 374 8.84 0.96 -4.24
CA CYS A 374 7.66 0.72 -5.06
C CYS A 374 6.88 -0.48 -4.50
N HIS A 375 5.58 -0.30 -4.29
CA HIS A 375 4.69 -1.32 -3.73
C HIS A 375 4.19 -2.31 -4.80
N ILE A 376 4.61 -2.17 -6.05
CA ILE A 376 4.53 -3.28 -7.00
C ILE A 376 5.60 -4.30 -6.59
N ASP A 377 5.19 -5.46 -6.06
CA ASP A 377 6.09 -6.39 -5.37
C ASP A 377 7.16 -6.96 -6.30
N TRP A 378 6.80 -7.17 -7.56
CA TRP A 378 7.74 -7.58 -8.60
C TRP A 378 8.85 -6.53 -8.83
N HIS A 379 8.55 -5.24 -8.64
CA HIS A 379 9.53 -4.16 -8.76
C HIS A 379 10.38 -4.01 -7.50
N LEU A 380 9.79 -4.19 -6.30
CA LEU A 380 10.55 -4.29 -5.06
C LEU A 380 11.56 -5.44 -5.14
N HIS A 381 11.10 -6.63 -5.56
CA HIS A 381 11.94 -7.81 -5.74
C HIS A 381 13.07 -7.57 -6.76
N ALA A 382 12.81 -6.77 -7.79
CA ALA A 382 13.80 -6.35 -8.79
C ALA A 382 14.63 -5.11 -8.36
N GLY A 383 14.57 -4.68 -7.09
CA GLY A 383 15.49 -3.70 -6.51
C GLY A 383 15.00 -2.25 -6.42
N LEU A 384 13.73 -1.96 -6.69
CA LEU A 384 13.18 -0.59 -6.67
C LEU A 384 12.88 -0.11 -5.23
N ALA A 385 13.91 -0.03 -4.39
CA ALA A 385 13.82 0.35 -2.98
C ALA A 385 15.09 1.06 -2.46
N ILE A 386 14.95 1.74 -1.32
CA ILE A 386 16.04 2.26 -0.48
C ILE A 386 15.62 2.18 1.00
N VAL A 387 16.56 2.33 1.92
CA VAL A 387 16.29 2.41 3.36
C VAL A 387 16.69 3.79 3.89
N PHE A 388 15.79 4.44 4.61
CA PHE A 388 16.13 5.59 5.45
C PHE A 388 16.50 5.10 6.84
N ALA A 389 17.76 5.25 7.23
CA ALA A 389 18.22 5.01 8.59
C ALA A 389 18.02 6.31 9.39
N GLU A 390 16.82 6.49 9.93
CA GLU A 390 16.42 7.67 10.67
C GLU A 390 16.91 7.61 12.12
N ASP A 391 17.63 8.64 12.55
CA ASP A 391 18.22 8.77 13.88
C ASP A 391 18.84 7.47 14.41
N PRO A 392 19.88 6.91 13.77
CA PRO A 392 20.49 5.64 14.21
C PRO A 392 20.95 5.65 15.68
N ALA A 393 21.33 6.82 16.19
CA ALA A 393 21.75 6.99 17.58
C ALA A 393 20.56 6.88 18.56
N GLY A 394 19.36 7.29 18.14
CA GLY A 394 18.11 7.15 18.89
C GLY A 394 17.46 5.77 18.79
N VAL A 395 17.89 4.90 17.87
CA VAL A 395 17.25 3.58 17.66
C VAL A 395 17.29 2.72 18.93
N ALA A 396 18.42 2.63 19.62
CA ALA A 396 18.56 1.77 20.79
C ALA A 396 17.66 2.19 21.97
N SER A 397 17.32 3.48 22.09
CA SER A 397 16.43 3.99 23.14
C SER A 397 14.94 3.84 22.80
N HIS A 398 14.58 3.86 21.51
CA HIS A 398 13.19 3.73 21.03
C HIS A 398 12.82 2.30 20.63
N SER A 399 13.82 1.44 20.41
CA SER A 399 13.68 0.00 20.20
C SER A 399 14.20 -0.81 21.41
N PRO A 400 13.81 -0.52 22.67
CA PRO A 400 14.31 -1.23 23.85
C PRO A 400 13.83 -2.70 23.92
N ASN A 401 13.02 -3.13 22.94
CA ASN A 401 12.32 -4.40 22.91
C ASN A 401 12.72 -5.26 21.69
N THR A 402 14.00 -5.35 21.35
CA THR A 402 14.47 -6.59 20.73
C THR A 402 14.32 -7.69 21.78
N SER A 403 13.11 -8.27 21.85
CA SER A 403 12.84 -9.39 22.74
C SER A 403 13.86 -10.49 22.46
N THR A 404 14.10 -11.37 23.44
CA THR A 404 14.93 -12.57 23.22
C THR A 404 14.49 -13.31 21.94
N ALA A 405 13.19 -13.38 21.67
CA ALA A 405 12.67 -14.00 20.45
C ALA A 405 13.09 -13.29 19.15
N TRP A 406 13.22 -11.95 19.13
CA TRP A 406 13.70 -11.22 17.95
C TRP A 406 15.18 -11.48 17.70
N ASN A 407 15.99 -11.51 18.77
CA ASN A 407 17.43 -11.81 18.67
C ASN A 407 17.70 -13.22 18.11
N GLU A 408 16.79 -14.17 18.33
CA GLU A 408 16.89 -15.54 17.83
C GLU A 408 16.42 -15.72 16.38
N LEU A 409 15.80 -14.70 15.76
CA LEU A 409 15.31 -14.84 14.37
C LEU A 409 16.44 -15.08 13.38
N CYS A 410 17.52 -14.30 13.44
CA CYS A 410 18.64 -14.46 12.51
C CYS A 410 19.40 -15.78 12.71
N PRO A 411 19.82 -16.16 13.94
CA PRO A 411 20.42 -17.48 14.17
C PRO A 411 19.54 -18.65 13.70
N ALA A 412 18.22 -18.58 13.93
CA ALA A 412 17.30 -19.63 13.50
C ALA A 412 17.16 -19.69 11.97
N TYR A 413 17.10 -18.55 11.29
CA TYR A 413 16.99 -18.48 9.83
C TYR A 413 18.29 -18.91 9.14
N ASP A 414 19.45 -18.45 9.63
CA ASP A 414 20.77 -18.77 9.07
C ASP A 414 21.14 -20.25 9.23
N ALA A 415 20.49 -20.96 10.16
CA ALA A 415 20.66 -22.39 10.36
C ALA A 415 19.87 -23.25 9.36
N LEU A 416 18.98 -22.66 8.54
CA LEU A 416 18.17 -23.39 7.56
C LEU A 416 19.00 -23.81 6.34
N THR A 417 18.72 -25.00 5.80
CA THR A 417 19.26 -25.41 4.50
C THR A 417 18.56 -24.68 3.36
N PRO A 418 19.18 -24.59 2.16
CA PRO A 418 18.52 -24.01 0.99
C PRO A 418 17.15 -24.63 0.67
N GLU A 419 16.98 -25.92 0.88
CA GLU A 419 15.70 -26.62 0.70
C GLU A 419 14.65 -26.15 1.71
N GLN A 420 15.05 -25.88 2.96
CA GLN A 420 14.15 -25.40 4.01
C GLN A 420 13.74 -23.93 3.83
N ILE A 421 14.56 -23.13 3.17
CA ILE A 421 14.24 -21.75 2.80
C ILE A 421 13.24 -21.70 1.62
N GLY A 422 13.06 -22.81 0.91
CA GLY A 422 12.08 -22.96 -0.18
C GLY A 422 12.65 -23.54 -1.47
N GLY A 423 13.91 -23.99 -1.51
CA GLY A 423 14.51 -24.74 -2.62
C GLY A 423 14.69 -23.98 -3.95
N ILE A 424 14.09 -22.79 -4.05
CA ILE A 424 14.29 -21.81 -5.11
C ILE A 424 14.81 -20.57 -4.41
N LEU A 425 16.11 -20.56 -4.10
CA LEU A 425 16.79 -19.29 -3.97
C LEU A 425 16.58 -18.57 -5.32
N PRO A 426 16.24 -17.26 -5.34
CA PRO A 426 16.48 -16.47 -6.54
C PRO A 426 17.91 -16.83 -6.95
N GLN A 427 18.09 -17.27 -8.19
CA GLN A 427 19.42 -17.55 -8.71
C GLN A 427 20.31 -16.41 -8.24
N SER A 428 21.31 -16.78 -7.44
CA SER A 428 22.39 -15.90 -7.01
C SER A 428 22.70 -14.95 -8.16
N PHE A 429 22.39 -13.66 -7.97
CA PHE A 429 22.82 -12.60 -8.85
C PHE A 429 24.34 -12.51 -8.71
N ASN A 430 25.03 -13.34 -9.49
CA ASN A 430 26.45 -13.20 -9.80
C ASN A 430 26.59 -12.41 -11.10
#